data_AF-A0A7W8XTC3-F1
#
_entry.id   AF-A0A7W8XTC3-F1
#
_cell.length_a   1.000
_cell.length_b   1.000
_cell.length_c   1.000
_cell.angle_alpha   90.00
_cell.angle_beta   90.00
_cell.angle_gamma   90.00
#
_symmetry.space_group_name_H-M   'P 1'
#
loop_
_entity.id
_entity.type
_entity.pdbx_description
1 polymer ?
#
loop_
_entity_poly.entity_id
_entity_poly.type
_entity_poly.pdbx_seq_one_letter_code
_entity_poly.pdbx_strand_id
1 'polypeptide(L)' 'MFQASGGWMPPLYPEDVMMMQALLRDYCEDRCCEKAGAEAQEAARELVHWFQIGVTKQSQLRKLLYLRAWH' A
#
# COMPACT_ATOMS: atom_id res chain seq x y z
N MET A 1 19.48 -11.96 23.06
CA MET A 1 19.75 -11.56 21.66
C MET A 1 18.61 -12.09 20.82
N PHE A 2 17.74 -11.24 20.28
CA PHE A 2 16.66 -11.68 19.40
C PHE A 2 17.21 -11.87 18.00
N GLN A 3 17.46 -13.13 17.61
CA GLN A 3 17.69 -13.49 16.23
C GLN A 3 16.33 -13.59 15.55
N ALA A 4 15.84 -12.45 15.06
CA ALA A 4 14.85 -12.48 14.00
C ALA A 4 15.60 -12.91 12.73
N SER A 5 15.16 -14.02 12.14
CA SER A 5 15.44 -14.42 10.76
C SER A 5 14.93 -13.30 9.83
N GLY A 6 15.70 -12.22 9.76
CA GLY A 6 15.29 -10.94 9.17
C GLY A 6 15.35 -11.00 7.66
N GLY A 7 14.31 -11.55 7.04
CA GLY A 7 13.91 -11.10 5.71
C GLY A 7 13.83 -9.57 5.75
N TRP A 8 14.44 -8.92 4.77
CA TRP A 8 14.63 -7.48 4.65
C TRP A 8 13.29 -6.73 4.54
N MET A 9 12.45 -6.78 5.58
CA MET A 9 11.23 -6.00 5.66
C MET A 9 11.64 -4.61 6.14
N PRO A 10 11.57 -3.58 5.27
CA PRO A 10 11.84 -2.23 5.72
C PRO A 10 10.88 -1.89 6.87
N PRO A 11 11.37 -1.28 7.96
CA PRO A 11 10.49 -0.82 9.03
C PRO A 11 9.42 0.11 8.44
N LEU A 12 8.16 -0.17 8.75
CA LEU A 12 7.05 0.70 8.36
C LEU A 12 7.09 1.94 9.25
N TYR A 13 7.55 3.06 8.70
CA TYR A 13 7.51 4.31 9.43
C TYR A 13 6.12 4.96 9.33
N PRO A 14 5.76 5.83 10.28
CA PRO A 14 4.50 6.58 10.20
C PRO A 14 4.34 7.33 8.89
N GLU A 15 5.43 7.86 8.33
CA GLU A 15 5.44 8.57 7.05
C GLU A 15 5.05 7.66 5.88
N ASP A 16 5.49 6.39 5.89
CA ASP A 16 5.14 5.41 4.87
C ASP A 16 3.66 5.05 4.93
N VAL A 17 3.11 4.91 6.14
CA VAL A 17 1.69 4.65 6.36
C VAL A 17 0.85 5.83 5.88
N MET A 18 1.28 7.07 6.18
CA MET A 18 0.61 8.28 5.68
C MET A 18 0.63 8.36 4.15
N MET A 19 1.74 8.02 3.52
CA MET A 19 1.86 7.94 2.06
C MET A 19 0.89 6.92 1.47
N MET A 20 0.83 5.70 2.04
CA MET A 20 -0.10 4.65 1.60
C MET A 20 -1.57 5.07 1.76
N GLN A 21 -1.91 5.69 2.88
CA GLN A 21 -3.26 6.22 3.12
C GLN A 21 -3.63 7.32 2.12
N ALA A 22 -2.69 8.21 1.79
CA ALA A 22 -2.91 9.23 0.77
C ALA A 22 -3.18 8.60 -0.61
N LEU A 23 -2.38 7.61 -1.01
CA LEU A 23 -2.58 6.86 -2.26
C LEU A 23 -3.93 6.14 -2.30
N LEU A 24 -4.33 5.53 -1.18
CA LEU A 24 -5.60 4.83 -1.08
C LEU A 24 -6.79 5.81 -1.16
N ARG A 25 -6.68 6.98 -0.53
CA ARG A 25 -7.71 8.03 -0.60
C ARG A 25 -7.87 8.51 -2.04
N ASP A 26 -6.77 8.87 -2.71
CA ASP A 26 -6.81 9.33 -4.10
C ASP A 26 -7.39 8.25 -5.02
N TYR A 27 -7.03 6.97 -4.82
CA TYR A 27 -7.59 5.83 -5.55
C TYR A 27 -9.11 5.69 -5.34
N CYS A 28 -9.59 5.87 -4.11
CA CYS A 28 -11.03 5.79 -3.86
C CYS A 28 -11.83 6.99 -4.30
N GLU A 29 -11.25 8.18 -4.30
CA GLU A 29 -11.88 9.36 -4.89
C GLU A 29 -12.05 9.20 -6.41
N ASP A 30 -11.03 8.69 -7.10
CA ASP A 30 -11.08 8.45 -8.55
C ASP A 30 -12.13 7.40 -8.96
N ARG A 31 -12.47 6.46 -8.07
CA ARG A 31 -13.36 5.32 -8.37
C ARG A 31 -14.71 5.34 -7.67
N CYS A 32 -14.96 6.35 -6.86
CA CYS A 32 -16.08 6.34 -5.92
C CYS A 32 -16.11 5.05 -5.07
N CYS A 33 -14.95 4.49 -4.67
CA CYS A 33 -14.96 3.38 -3.72
C CYS A 33 -15.27 3.87 -2.31
N GLU A 34 -16.11 3.09 -1.60
CA GLU A 34 -16.33 3.32 -0.18
C GLU A 34 -15.01 3.13 0.57
N LYS A 35 -14.63 4.11 1.39
CA LYS A 35 -13.38 4.10 2.17
C LYS A 35 -13.26 2.91 3.12
N ALA A 36 -14.39 2.34 3.52
CA ALA A 36 -14.49 1.12 4.33
C ALA A 36 -15.03 -0.08 3.53
N GLY A 37 -15.18 0.07 2.21
CA GLY A 37 -15.61 -0.99 1.33
C GLY A 37 -14.52 -2.03 1.13
N ALA A 38 -14.92 -3.23 0.67
CA ALA A 38 -13.99 -4.32 0.41
C ALA A 38 -12.84 -3.90 -0.53
N GLU A 39 -13.14 -3.07 -1.54
CA GLU A 39 -12.16 -2.57 -2.51
C GLU A 39 -11.04 -1.75 -1.84
N ALA A 40 -11.39 -0.84 -0.93
CA ALA A 40 -10.43 -0.02 -0.21
C ALA A 40 -9.57 -0.86 0.76
N GLN A 41 -10.18 -1.83 1.43
CA GLN A 41 -9.47 -2.70 2.36
C GLN A 41 -8.48 -3.63 1.65
N GLU A 42 -8.87 -4.17 0.49
CA GLU A 42 -7.99 -4.99 -0.34
C GLU A 42 -6.85 -4.15 -0.93
N ALA A 43 -7.14 -2.97 -1.45
CA ALA A 43 -6.13 -2.03 -1.93
C ALA A 43 -5.11 -1.64 -0.83
N ALA A 44 -5.57 -1.47 0.41
CA ALA A 44 -4.70 -1.22 1.56
C ALA A 44 -3.78 -2.41 1.89
N ARG A 45 -4.30 -3.65 1.82
CA ARG A 45 -3.49 -4.86 2.04
C ARG A 45 -2.39 -4.99 1.00
N GLU A 46 -2.72 -4.76 -0.27
CA GLU A 46 -1.77 -4.82 -1.38
C GLU A 46 -0.66 -3.77 -1.23
N LEU A 47 -1.01 -2.53 -0.86
CA LEU A 47 -0.03 -1.48 -0.58
C LEU A 47 1.00 -1.91 0.47
N VAL A 48 0.52 -2.51 1.57
CA VAL A 48 1.38 -3.01 2.65
C VAL A 48 2.22 -4.19 2.17
N HIS A 49 1.64 -5.11 1.40
CA HIS A 49 2.34 -6.25 0.83
C HIS A 49 3.48 -5.80 -0.09
N TRP A 50 3.21 -4.89 -1.03
CA TRP A 50 4.21 -4.33 -1.94
C TRP A 50 5.33 -3.62 -1.19
N PHE A 51 5.02 -2.91 -0.12
CA PHE A 51 6.05 -2.27 0.71
C PHE A 51 6.93 -3.30 1.42
N GLN A 52 6.34 -4.35 1.98
CA GLN A 52 7.06 -5.42 2.67
C GLN A 52 7.98 -6.22 1.74
N ILE A 53 7.64 -6.34 0.45
CA ILE A 53 8.51 -6.98 -0.56
C ILE A 53 9.56 -6.02 -1.16
N GLY A 54 9.54 -4.73 -0.77
CA GLY A 54 10.57 -3.74 -1.13
C GLY A 54 10.12 -2.60 -2.06
N VAL A 55 8.83 -2.48 -2.38
CA VAL A 55 8.30 -1.35 -3.17
C VAL A 55 7.95 -0.19 -2.24
N THR A 56 8.94 0.65 -1.95
CA THR A 56 8.79 1.79 -1.04
C THR A 56 8.48 3.11 -1.73
N LYS A 57 8.59 3.18 -3.07
CA LYS A 57 8.39 4.42 -3.82
C LYS A 57 6.90 4.70 -4.04
N GLN A 58 6.45 5.89 -3.61
CA GLN A 58 5.08 6.38 -3.83
C GLN A 58 4.59 6.22 -5.28
N SER A 59 5.41 6.61 -6.25
CA SER A 59 5.05 6.55 -7.67
C SER A 59 4.88 5.12 -8.19
N GLN A 60 5.65 4.16 -7.65
CA GLN A 60 5.52 2.75 -7.98
C GLN A 60 4.27 2.14 -7.35
N LEU A 61 4.02 2.41 -6.06
CA LEU A 61 2.80 1.98 -5.36
C LEU A 61 1.55 2.53 -6.04
N ARG A 62 1.57 3.82 -6.43
CA ARG A 62 0.51 4.43 -7.22
C ARG A 62 0.32 3.67 -8.53
N LYS A 63 1.38 3.47 -9.31
CA LYS A 63 1.29 2.75 -10.59
C LYS A 63 0.70 1.34 -10.40
N LEU A 64 1.10 0.61 -9.37
CA LEU A 64 0.59 -0.74 -9.09
C LEU A 64 -0.90 -0.73 -8.72
N LEU A 65 -1.33 0.21 -7.87
CA LEU A 65 -2.75 0.46 -7.57
C LEU A 65 -3.58 0.70 -8.84
N TYR A 66 -3.10 1.58 -9.71
CA TYR A 66 -3.79 1.89 -10.97
C TYR A 66 -3.63 0.82 -12.04
N LEU A 67 -2.68 -0.11 -11.94
CA LEU A 67 -2.59 -1.27 -12.85
C LEU A 67 -3.55 -2.39 -12.43
N ARG A 68 -3.66 -2.66 -11.12
CA ARG A 68 -4.61 -3.63 -10.54
C ARG A 68 -6.05 -3.37 -10.98
N ALA A 69 -6.38 -2.09 -11.08
CA ALA A 69 -7.64 -1.53 -11.51
C ALA A 69 -8.24 -2.01 -12.83
N TRP A 70 -7.40 -2.47 -13.75
CA TRP A 70 -7.75 -2.74 -15.14
C TRP A 70 -7.82 -4.24 -15.44
N HIS A 71 -7.88 -5.09 -14.41
CA HIS A 71 -7.96 -6.54 -14.53
C HIS A 71 -9.15 -7.09 -13.74
#